data_AF-W2CZS8-F1
#
_entry.id   AF-W2CZS8-F1
#
_cell.length_a   1.000
_cell.length_b   1.000
_cell.length_c   1.000
_cell.angle_alpha   90.00
_cell.angle_beta   90.00
_cell.angle_gamma   90.00
#
_symmetry.space_group_name_H-M   'P 1'
#
loop_
_entity.id
_entity.type
_entity.pdbx_description
1 polymer ?
#
loop_
_entity_poly.entity_id
_entity_poly.type
_entity_poly.pdbx_seq_one_letter_code
_entity_poly.pdbx_strand_id
1 'polypeptide(L)'
;MSGYSGNGYPTELVALRGYENNSIAGNSVVPYAYAYSRLSMELRYPLILEPTSTIYGLAFVEGGNAWGSVRDFNPFDLKRSAGVGARIFLPMIGMIGIDWAYGFDRPYPGAQRGGSQIHFYLGQEF
;
A
#
# COMPACT_ATOMS: atom_id res chain seq x y z
N MET A 1 -8.91 7.68 -5.28
CA MET A 1 -8.73 7.44 -6.74
C MET A 1 -9.62 6.27 -7.15
N SER A 2 -10.72 6.52 -7.87
CA SER A 2 -11.49 5.46 -8.55
C SER A 2 -11.33 5.65 -10.06
N GLY A 3 -10.52 4.81 -10.70
CA GLY A 3 -10.32 4.80 -12.14
C GLY A 3 -11.20 3.75 -12.81
N TYR A 4 -12.10 4.19 -13.68
CA TYR A 4 -12.83 3.33 -14.60
C TYR A 4 -11.83 2.80 -15.66
N SER A 5 -11.52 1.50 -15.67
CA SER A 5 -10.79 0.87 -16.78
C SER A 5 -11.79 0.15 -17.69
N GLY A 6 -11.87 0.57 -18.96
CA GLY A 6 -12.78 0.03 -19.95
C GLY A 6 -12.52 -1.44 -20.32
N ASN A 7 -13.60 -2.13 -20.69
CA ASN A 7 -13.63 -3.43 -21.38
C ASN A 7 -12.95 -4.62 -20.70
N GLY A 8 -12.83 -4.59 -19.38
CA GLY A 8 -12.49 -5.71 -18.52
C GLY A 8 -13.16 -5.50 -17.16
N TYR A 9 -13.34 -6.56 -16.37
CA TYR A 9 -13.85 -6.45 -15.01
C TYR A 9 -13.13 -5.31 -14.27
N PRO A 10 -13.83 -4.47 -13.48
CA PRO A 10 -13.20 -3.39 -12.73
C PRO A 10 -12.11 -4.00 -11.86
N THR A 11 -10.85 -3.70 -12.18
CA THR A 11 -9.70 -4.14 -11.40
C THR A 11 -9.34 -3.01 -10.45
N GLU A 12 -9.37 -3.31 -9.15
CA GLU A 12 -8.94 -2.37 -8.12
C GLU A 12 -7.50 -2.69 -7.74
N LEU A 13 -6.62 -1.67 -7.82
CA LEU A 13 -5.26 -1.80 -7.33
C LEU A 13 -5.28 -1.73 -5.80
N VAL A 14 -5.24 -2.89 -5.15
CA VAL A 14 -5.09 -2.96 -3.70
C VAL A 14 -3.62 -2.74 -3.36
N ALA A 15 -3.26 -1.47 -3.12
CA ALA A 15 -1.91 -1.12 -2.71
C ALA A 15 -1.60 -1.63 -1.29
N LEU A 16 -0.57 -2.46 -1.14
CA LEU A 16 0.00 -2.83 0.16
C LEU A 16 1.48 -2.45 0.15
N ARG A 17 1.87 -1.43 0.93
CA ARG A 17 3.26 -1.00 0.99
C ARG A 17 4.12 -2.11 1.60
N GLY A 18 5.35 -2.29 1.11
CA GLY A 18 6.24 -3.37 1.57
C GLY A 18 6.13 -4.67 0.78
N TYR A 19 5.30 -4.68 -0.26
CA TYR A 19 5.14 -5.78 -1.21
C TYR A 19 5.19 -5.23 -2.64
N GLU A 20 5.69 -6.05 -3.57
CA GLU A 20 5.73 -5.68 -4.98
C GLU A 20 4.33 -5.61 -5.58
N ASN A 21 4.16 -4.76 -6.59
CA ASN A 21 2.89 -4.65 -7.32
C ASN A 21 2.48 -6.01 -7.90
N ASN A 22 1.19 -6.35 -7.79
CA ASN A 22 0.62 -7.62 -8.24
C ASN A 22 1.18 -8.88 -7.55
N SER A 23 1.89 -8.75 -6.43
CA SER A 23 2.41 -9.93 -5.71
C SER A 23 1.38 -10.59 -4.79
N ILE A 24 0.41 -9.82 -4.27
CA ILE A 24 -0.59 -10.30 -3.30
C ILE A 24 -1.86 -10.81 -4.00
N ALA A 25 -2.30 -10.11 -5.05
CA ALA A 25 -3.39 -10.52 -5.93
C ALA A 25 -2.78 -10.98 -7.25
N GLY A 26 -2.87 -12.28 -7.53
CA GLY A 26 -2.37 -12.83 -8.80
C GLY A 26 -1.06 -13.58 -8.68
N ASN A 27 -1.11 -14.81 -8.19
CA ASN A 27 -0.12 -15.80 -8.60
C ASN A 27 -0.28 -16.05 -10.11
N SER A 28 0.78 -16.40 -10.84
CA SER A 28 0.80 -16.69 -12.29
C SER A 28 -0.27 -17.70 -12.77
N VAL A 29 -0.97 -18.36 -11.85
CA VAL A 29 -2.04 -19.33 -12.09
C VAL A 29 -3.44 -18.69 -12.06
N VAL A 30 -3.67 -17.61 -11.31
CA VAL A 30 -5.00 -16.96 -11.20
C VAL A 30 -4.83 -15.44 -11.28
N PRO A 31 -4.95 -14.83 -12.48
CA PRO A 31 -4.59 -13.42 -12.70
C PRO A 31 -5.52 -12.41 -12.02
N TYR A 32 -6.65 -12.85 -11.43
CA TYR A 32 -7.65 -11.98 -10.84
C TYR A 32 -8.11 -12.51 -9.47
N ALA A 33 -8.16 -11.63 -8.47
CA ALA A 33 -8.79 -11.89 -7.19
C ALA A 33 -10.20 -11.29 -7.18
N TYR A 34 -11.18 -12.06 -6.74
CA TYR A 34 -12.59 -11.63 -6.68
C TYR A 34 -13.00 -11.13 -5.28
N ALA A 35 -12.20 -11.45 -4.27
CA ALA A 35 -12.36 -10.92 -2.92
C ALA A 35 -11.01 -10.40 -2.43
N TYR A 36 -11.01 -9.25 -1.78
CA TYR A 36 -9.82 -8.72 -1.11
C TYR A 36 -10.19 -8.19 0.27
N SER A 37 -9.21 -8.16 1.16
CA SER A 37 -9.30 -7.46 2.43
C SER A 37 -8.06 -6.59 2.55
N ARG A 38 -8.25 -5.33 2.93
CA ARG A 38 -7.17 -4.41 3.24
C ARG A 38 -7.52 -3.65 4.51
N LEU A 39 -6.62 -3.75 5.48
CA LEU A 39 -6.62 -2.96 6.69
C LEU A 39 -5.35 -2.10 6.66
N SER A 40 -5.50 -0.81 6.89
CA SER A 40 -4.38 0.13 6.99
C SER A 40 -4.61 0.97 8.23
N MET A 41 -3.57 1.09 9.05
CA MET A 41 -3.54 2.00 10.18
C MET A 41 -2.33 2.90 10.02
N GLU A 42 -2.56 4.21 10.02
CA GLU A 42 -1.51 5.21 9.91
C GLU A 42 -1.55 6.13 11.13
N LEU A 43 -0.41 6.25 11.81
CA LEU A 43 -0.18 7.25 12.84
C LEU A 43 0.63 8.38 12.22
N ARG A 44 0.09 9.60 12.26
CA ARG A 44 0.74 10.79 11.71
C ARG A 44 1.04 11.76 12.85
N TYR A 45 2.31 12.14 12.97
CA TYR A 45 2.76 13.09 13.98
C TYR A 45 3.38 14.32 13.30
N PRO A 46 2.84 15.53 13.53
CA PRO A 46 3.42 16.75 12.98
C PRO A 46 4.70 17.07 13.74
N LEU A 47 5.84 17.02 13.03
CA LEU A 47 7.15 17.33 13.60
C LEU A 47 7.39 18.84 13.61
N ILE A 48 6.98 19.52 12.54
CA ILE A 48 7.14 20.97 12.36
C ILE A 48 5.83 21.52 11.79
N LEU A 49 5.22 22.46 12.52
CA LEU A 49 4.07 23.23 12.09
C LEU A 49 4.51 24.67 11.83
N GLU A 50 5.30 24.87 10.78
CA GLU A 50 5.64 26.21 10.33
C GLU A 50 4.59 26.71 9.34
N PRO A 51 4.28 28.03 9.29
CA PRO A 51 3.21 28.58 8.45
C PRO A 51 3.38 28.30 6.95
N THR A 52 4.61 28.01 6.52
CA THR A 52 5.01 27.86 5.12
C THR A 52 5.45 26.45 4.76
N SER A 53 5.59 25.53 5.72
CA SER A 53 6.05 24.16 5.49
C SER A 53 5.58 23.28 6.64
N THR A 54 4.81 22.24 6.32
CA THR A 54 4.39 21.26 7.33
C THR A 54 5.07 19.93 7.06
N ILE A 55 5.76 19.42 8.07
CA ILE A 55 6.46 18.14 8.02
C ILE A 55 5.76 17.17 8.97
N TYR A 56 5.32 16.05 8.41
CA TYR A 56 4.70 14.96 9.15
C TYR A 56 5.63 13.76 9.12
N GLY A 57 5.99 13.28 10.31
CA GLY A 57 6.43 11.89 10.44
C GLY A 57 5.19 11.01 10.41
N LEU A 58 5.26 9.87 9.74
CA LEU A 58 4.21 8.87 9.78
C LEU A 58 4.79 7.49 10.06
N ALA A 59 4.02 6.69 10.79
CA ALA A 59 4.23 5.27 10.93
C ALA A 59 2.96 4.58 10.48
N PHE A 60 3.08 3.49 9.74
CA PHE A 60 1.93 2.76 9.25
C PHE A 60 2.11 1.27 9.43
N VAL A 61 0.99 0.60 9.63
CA VAL A 61 0.90 -0.85 9.56
C VAL A 61 -0.24 -1.19 8.61
N GLU A 62 0.03 -2.11 7.69
CA GLU A 62 -0.94 -2.56 6.71
C GLU A 62 -1.05 -4.08 6.77
N GLY A 63 -2.26 -4.57 6.62
CA GLY A 63 -2.56 -5.98 6.53
C GLY A 63 -3.51 -6.18 5.37
N GLY A 64 -3.13 -6.97 4.38
CA GLY A 64 -4.02 -7.23 3.26
C GLY A 64 -3.75 -8.54 2.57
N ASN A 65 -4.79 -9.07 1.97
CA ASN A 65 -4.69 -10.26 1.14
C ASN A 65 -5.82 -10.26 0.10
N ALA A 66 -5.63 -11.02 -0.96
CA ALA A 66 -6.56 -11.14 -2.05
C ALA A 66 -6.75 -12.62 -2.43
N TRP A 67 -7.99 -13.03 -2.66
CA TRP A 67 -8.37 -14.41 -2.92
C TRP A 67 -9.06 -14.55 -4.27
N GLY A 68 -8.75 -15.65 -4.97
CA GLY A 68 -9.34 -16.00 -6.26
C GLY A 68 -10.81 -16.44 -6.17
N SER A 69 -11.36 -16.65 -4.98
CA SER A 69 -12.77 -17.00 -4.78
C SER A 69 -13.30 -16.41 -3.49
N VAL A 70 -14.56 -15.98 -3.47
CA VAL A 70 -15.25 -15.47 -2.27
C VAL A 70 -15.37 -16.56 -1.19
N ARG A 71 -15.36 -17.84 -1.58
CA ARG A 71 -15.42 -18.98 -0.66
C ARG A 71 -14.11 -19.23 0.10
N ASP A 72 -12.99 -18.79 -0.46
CA ASP A 72 -11.66 -18.94 0.15
C ASP A 72 -11.26 -17.71 0.98
N PHE A 73 -12.21 -16.77 1.17
CA PHE A 73 -11.99 -15.57 1.95
C PHE A 73 -11.70 -15.94 3.41
N ASN A 74 -10.47 -15.66 3.85
CA ASN A 74 -10.04 -15.86 5.21
C ASN A 74 -9.49 -14.56 5.80
N PRO A 75 -10.26 -13.84 6.65
CA PRO A 75 -9.81 -12.56 7.21
C PRO A 75 -8.62 -12.70 8.17
N PHE A 76 -8.20 -13.92 8.53
CA PHE A 76 -7.04 -14.16 9.39
C PHE A 76 -5.74 -14.43 8.62
N ASP A 77 -5.80 -14.76 7.32
CA ASP A 77 -4.60 -14.87 6.47
C ASP A 77 -4.32 -13.54 5.77
N LEU A 78 -3.91 -12.54 6.56
CA LEU A 78 -3.51 -11.23 6.05
C LEU A 78 -1.99 -11.14 5.96
N LYS A 79 -1.47 -10.65 4.84
CA LYS A 79 -0.04 -10.35 4.70
C LYS A 79 0.21 -9.00 5.34
N ARG A 80 1.09 -8.99 6.35
CA ARG A 80 1.33 -7.81 7.17
C ARG A 80 2.60 -7.10 6.72
N SER A 81 2.51 -5.78 6.66
CA SER A 81 3.64 -4.89 6.53
C SER A 81 3.57 -3.79 7.56
N ALA A 82 4.74 -3.26 7.91
CA ALA A 82 4.86 -2.05 8.70
C ALA A 82 5.90 -1.15 8.07
N GLY A 83 5.75 0.14 8.27
CA GLY A 83 6.66 1.11 7.71
C GLY A 83 6.63 2.43 8.45
N VAL A 84 7.61 3.25 8.11
CA VAL A 84 7.69 4.63 8.53
C VAL A 84 7.91 5.50 7.31
N GLY A 85 7.40 6.71 7.36
CA GLY A 85 7.55 7.66 6.29
C GLY A 85 7.65 9.08 6.80
N ALA A 86 8.02 9.96 5.90
CA ALA A 86 8.01 11.39 6.11
C ALA A 86 7.28 12.04 4.94
N ARG A 87 6.35 12.94 5.25
CA ARG A 87 5.61 13.73 4.27
C ARG A 87 5.87 15.21 4.53
N ILE A 88 6.32 15.90 3.50
CA ILE A 88 6.58 17.34 3.50
C ILE A 88 5.56 17.96 2.55
N PHE A 89 4.80 18.92 3.07
CA PHE A 89 3.86 19.70 2.28
C PHE A 89 4.44 21.09 2.07
N LEU A 90 4.75 21.39 0.81
CA LEU A 90 5.25 22.68 0.39
C LEU A 90 4.16 23.43 -0.40
N PRO A 91 3.82 24.69 -0.04
CA PRO A 91 2.72 25.44 -0.64
C PRO A 91 2.78 25.57 -2.17
N MET A 92 3.98 25.55 -2.76
CA MET A 92 4.17 25.74 -4.19
C MET A 92 4.56 24.47 -4.96
N ILE A 93 5.06 23.43 -4.29
CA ILE A 93 5.61 22.22 -4.93
C ILE A 93 4.66 21.03 -4.78
N GLY A 94 3.74 21.07 -3.79
CA GLY A 94 2.84 19.96 -3.49
C GLY A 94 3.38 19.05 -2.39
N MET A 95 2.94 17.80 -2.38
CA MET A 95 3.32 16.82 -1.38
C MET A 95 4.55 16.04 -1.86
N ILE A 96 5.59 16.05 -1.05
CA ILE A 96 6.74 15.17 -1.22
C ILE A 96 6.71 14.17 -0.07
N GLY A 97 6.72 12.88 -0.40
CA GLY A 97 6.66 11.80 0.56
C GLY A 97 7.74 10.75 0.32
N ILE A 98 8.32 10.24 1.39
CA ILE A 98 9.17 9.05 1.36
C ILE A 98 8.61 8.08 2.38
N ASP A 99 8.19 6.90 1.95
CA ASP A 99 7.68 5.84 2.82
C ASP A 99 8.61 4.63 2.68
N TRP A 100 9.23 4.21 3.78
CA TRP A 100 9.91 2.92 3.87
C TRP A 100 8.96 1.91 4.51
N ALA A 101 8.74 0.80 3.81
CA ALA A 101 7.86 -0.27 4.24
C ALA A 101 8.60 -1.60 4.27
N TYR A 102 8.23 -2.45 5.21
CA TYR A 102 8.76 -3.78 5.38
C TYR A 102 7.63 -4.80 5.38
N GLY A 103 7.62 -5.70 4.38
CA GLY A 103 6.70 -6.84 4.33
C GLY A 103 7.23 -8.03 5.12
N PHE A 104 6.53 -8.42 6.19
CA PHE A 104 6.98 -9.50 7.08
C PHE A 104 6.67 -10.89 6.52
N ASP A 105 5.51 -11.02 5.89
CA ASP A 105 4.98 -12.28 5.40
C ASP A 105 5.35 -12.52 3.93
N ARG A 106 5.30 -13.77 3.47
CA ARG A 106 5.48 -14.11 2.05
C ARG A 106 4.16 -13.87 1.30
N PRO A 107 4.18 -13.23 0.12
CA PRO A 107 2.96 -12.96 -0.62
C PRO A 107 2.28 -14.25 -1.11
N TYR A 108 3.05 -15.25 -1.57
CA TYR A 108 2.55 -16.56 -1.98
C TYR A 108 3.53 -17.69 -1.60
N PRO A 109 3.09 -18.96 -1.54
CA PRO A 109 3.97 -20.10 -1.29
C PRO A 109 5.10 -20.16 -2.32
N GLY A 110 6.35 -20.18 -1.85
CA GLY A 110 7.55 -20.16 -2.71
C GLY A 110 8.12 -18.76 -3.00
N ALA A 111 7.38 -17.69 -2.69
CA ALA A 111 7.89 -16.32 -2.81
C ALA A 111 8.90 -15.98 -1.70
N GLN A 112 9.82 -15.07 -2.02
CA GLN A 112 10.62 -14.41 -1.00
C GLN A 112 9.71 -13.47 -0.16
N ARG A 113 10.11 -13.19 1.08
CA ARG A 113 9.37 -12.24 1.93
C ARG A 113 9.39 -10.86 1.25
N GLY A 114 8.31 -10.08 1.40
CA GLY A 114 8.18 -8.75 0.76
C GLY A 114 9.37 -7.83 1.04
N GLY A 115 9.98 -7.96 2.22
CA GLY A 115 11.25 -7.33 2.54
C GLY A 115 11.13 -5.80 2.63
N SER A 116 12.27 -5.10 2.58
CA SER A 116 12.31 -3.64 2.62
C SER A 116 12.04 -3.04 1.25
N GLN A 117 11.00 -2.23 1.15
CA GLN A 117 10.61 -1.47 -0.03
C GLN A 117 10.61 0.02 0.31
N ILE A 118 11.20 0.86 -0.53
CA ILE A 118 11.16 2.31 -0.39
C ILE A 118 10.26 2.86 -1.48
N HIS A 119 9.27 3.65 -1.10
CA HIS A 119 8.33 4.31 -1.99
C HIS A 119 8.55 5.81 -1.91
N PHE A 120 8.64 6.46 -3.07
CA PHE A 120 8.80 7.89 -3.21
C PHE A 120 7.56 8.48 -3.88
N TYR A 121 7.03 9.55 -3.30
CA TYR A 121 5.90 10.32 -3.82
C TYR A 121 6.40 11.72 -4.13
N LEU A 122 6.34 12.10 -5.41
CA LEU A 122 6.57 13.47 -5.86
C LEU A 122 5.33 13.90 -6.64
N GLY A 123 4.58 14.87 -6.13
CA GLY A 123 3.52 15.47 -6.93
C GLY A 123 2.61 16.43 -6.19
N GLN A 124 2.06 17.34 -6.98
CA GLN A 124 0.79 17.99 -6.72
C GLN A 124 -0.29 17.02 -7.22
N GLU A 125 -1.03 16.36 -6.32
CA GLU A 125 -2.29 15.72 -6.74
C GLU A 125 -3.21 16.84 -7.25
N PHE A 126 -3.50 16.83 -8.55
CA PHE A 126 -4.58 17.62 -9.15
C PHE A 126 -5.85 16.78 -9.23
#